data_AF-A0A931Y7F2-F1
#
_entry.id   AF-A0A931Y7F2-F1
#
_cell.length_a   1.000
_cell.length_b   1.000
_cell.length_c   1.000
_cell.angle_alpha   90.00
_cell.angle_beta   90.00
_cell.angle_gamma   90.00
#
_symmetry.space_group_name_H-M   'P 1'
#
loop_
_entity.id
_entity.type
_entity.pdbx_description
1 polymer ?
#
loop_
_entity_poly.entity_id
_entity_poly.type
_entity_poly.pdbx_seq_one_letter_code
_entity_poly.pdbx_strand_id
1 'polypeptide(L)'
;MNVANPDINKVLFMHLVSMLAMSAMQQLGKLINPATGKAEIHLEAAQATIDTLDMLAAKTKNNLDGDEETLLKDTLASLKLNFVETKDEKERPAPATPEKPQESKAVTEEQKQEQPESKSDQAPSKDPKFHKSYE
;
A
#
# COMPACT_ATOMS: atom_id res chain seq x y z
N MET A 1 -10.68 14.60 31.26
CA MET A 1 -11.60 14.21 30.16
C MET A 1 -11.03 14.80 28.88
N ASN A 2 -10.72 13.96 27.89
CA ASN A 2 -10.14 14.42 26.63
C ASN A 2 -11.25 15.15 25.86
N VAL A 3 -11.29 16.48 25.94
CA VAL A 3 -12.20 17.30 25.13
C VAL A 3 -11.69 17.22 23.70
N ALA A 4 -12.23 16.26 22.94
CA ALA A 4 -11.95 16.16 21.51
C ALA A 4 -12.42 17.47 20.85
N ASN A 5 -11.52 18.12 20.13
CA ASN A 5 -11.86 19.32 19.38
C ASN A 5 -12.81 18.88 18.24
N PRO A 6 -14.09 19.33 18.20
CA PRO A 6 -15.04 18.87 17.20
C PRO A 6 -14.54 19.08 15.76
N ASP A 7 -13.74 20.12 15.53
CA ASP A 7 -13.14 20.40 14.21
C ASP A 7 -12.08 19.36 13.81
N ILE A 8 -11.28 18.84 14.75
CA ILE A 8 -10.26 17.85 14.39
C ILE A 8 -10.88 16.50 14.05
N ASN A 9 -11.95 16.12 14.74
CA ASN A 9 -12.65 14.86 14.46
C ASN A 9 -13.24 14.87 13.05
N LYS A 10 -13.84 16.00 12.64
CA LYS A 10 -14.34 16.17 11.28
C LYS A 10 -13.23 16.00 10.24
N VAL A 11 -12.12 16.71 10.42
CA VAL A 11 -10.97 16.62 9.51
C VAL A 11 -10.43 15.18 9.43
N LEU A 12 -10.32 14.49 10.57
CA LEU A 12 -9.86 13.11 10.64
C LEU A 12 -10.84 12.14 9.97
N PHE A 13 -12.14 12.34 10.12
CA PHE A 13 -13.16 11.53 9.46
C PHE A 13 -13.10 11.70 7.94
N MET A 14 -13.09 12.94 7.46
CA MET A 14 -12.98 13.25 6.02
C MET A 14 -11.68 12.69 5.43
N HIS A 15 -10.58 12.77 6.18
CA HIS A 15 -9.29 12.19 5.79
C HIS A 15 -9.36 10.66 5.72
N LEU A 16 -9.97 10.00 6.71
CA LEU A 16 -10.15 8.55 6.71
C LEU A 16 -10.95 8.08 5.48
N VAL A 17 -12.07 8.73 5.18
CA VAL A 17 -12.89 8.42 3.99
C VAL A 17 -12.06 8.60 2.72
N SER A 18 -11.30 9.69 2.62
CA SER A 18 -10.44 9.96 1.47
C SER A 18 -9.34 8.92 1.29
N MET A 19 -8.70 8.47 2.38
CA MET A 19 -7.68 7.42 2.34
C MET A 19 -8.24 6.09 1.85
N LEU A 20 -9.40 5.69 2.37
CA LEU A 20 -10.08 4.47 1.94
C LEU A 20 -10.50 4.57 0.47
N ALA A 21 -10.98 5.73 0.03
CA ALA A 21 -11.34 5.98 -1.36
C ALA A 21 -10.14 5.84 -2.31
N MET A 22 -9.00 6.45 -1.96
CA MET A 22 -7.77 6.32 -2.75
C MET A 22 -7.28 4.86 -2.81
N SER A 23 -7.35 4.14 -1.69
CA SER A 23 -7.00 2.72 -1.65
C SER A 23 -7.90 1.88 -2.55
N ALA A 24 -9.21 2.09 -2.50
CA ALA A 24 -10.16 1.41 -3.39
C ALA A 24 -9.91 1.74 -4.86
N MET A 25 -9.67 3.00 -5.22
CA MET A 25 -9.35 3.40 -6.60
C MET A 25 -8.05 2.76 -7.11
N GLN A 26 -7.03 2.64 -6.26
CA GLN A 26 -5.80 1.91 -6.59
C GLN A 26 -6.08 0.42 -6.81
N GLN A 27 -6.86 -0.21 -5.92
CA GLN A 27 -7.25 -1.62 -6.05
C GLN A 27 -8.13 -1.86 -7.28
N LEU A 28 -8.88 -0.86 -7.76
CA LEU A 28 -9.63 -0.92 -9.01
C LEU A 28 -8.76 -0.72 -10.26
N GLY A 29 -7.45 -0.50 -10.11
CA GLY A 29 -6.54 -0.20 -11.21
C GLY A 29 -6.77 1.18 -11.84
N LYS A 30 -7.50 2.09 -11.15
CA LYS A 30 -7.72 3.47 -11.64
C LYS A 30 -6.55 4.39 -11.30
N LEU A 31 -5.68 3.98 -10.37
CA LEU A 31 -4.46 4.68 -10.00
C LEU A 31 -3.25 3.77 -10.24
N ILE A 32 -2.21 4.34 -10.85
CA ILE A 32 -0.92 3.65 -11.03
C ILE A 32 -0.23 3.57 -9.67
N ASN A 33 0.24 2.39 -9.30
CA ASN A 33 1.07 2.23 -8.11
C ASN A 33 2.48 2.80 -8.39
N PRO A 34 2.95 3.83 -7.66
CA PRO A 34 4.25 4.45 -7.93
C PRO A 34 5.43 3.50 -7.66
N ALA A 35 5.25 2.45 -6.85
CA ALA A 35 6.29 1.47 -6.56
C ALA A 35 6.46 0.44 -7.69
N THR A 36 5.37 0.05 -8.35
CA THR A 36 5.39 -0.98 -9.41
C THR A 36 5.30 -0.38 -10.82
N GLY A 37 4.87 0.87 -10.93
CA GLY A 37 4.58 1.54 -12.22
C GLY A 37 3.37 0.95 -12.96
N LYS A 38 2.59 0.08 -12.31
CA LYS A 38 1.46 -0.64 -12.94
C LYS A 38 0.15 -0.27 -12.26
N ALA A 39 -0.92 -0.27 -13.05
CA ALA A 39 -2.28 -0.23 -12.57
C ALA A 39 -2.79 -1.67 -12.50
N GLU A 40 -2.82 -2.24 -11.30
CA GLU A 40 -3.25 -3.63 -11.07
C GLU A 40 -4.67 -3.67 -10.52
N ILE A 41 -5.47 -4.58 -11.04
CA ILE A 41 -6.87 -4.76 -10.65
C ILE A 41 -7.00 -5.88 -9.62
N HIS A 42 -7.30 -5.49 -8.39
CA HIS A 42 -7.55 -6.32 -7.22
C HIS A 42 -9.01 -6.17 -6.77
N LEU A 43 -9.96 -6.74 -7.54
CA LEU A 43 -11.41 -6.58 -7.30
C LEU A 43 -11.85 -7.01 -5.89
N GLU A 44 -11.36 -8.12 -5.36
CA GLU A 44 -11.75 -8.60 -4.03
C GLU A 44 -11.35 -7.61 -2.92
N ALA A 45 -10.13 -7.04 -3.02
CA ALA A 45 -9.68 -6.01 -2.10
C ALA A 45 -10.50 -4.71 -2.26
N ALA A 46 -10.80 -4.31 -3.49
CA ALA A 46 -11.65 -3.15 -3.76
C ALA A 46 -13.04 -3.32 -3.14
N GLN A 47 -13.64 -4.49 -3.31
CA GLN A 47 -14.95 -4.81 -2.72
C GLN A 47 -14.89 -4.73 -1.19
N ALA A 48 -13.90 -5.34 -0.54
CA ALA A 48 -13.75 -5.28 0.91
C ALA A 48 -13.61 -3.83 1.43
N THR A 49 -12.90 -2.97 0.69
CA THR A 49 -12.77 -1.54 1.03
C THR A 49 -14.10 -0.80 0.88
N ILE A 50 -14.85 -1.06 -0.20
CA ILE A 50 -16.20 -0.50 -0.42
C ILE A 50 -17.17 -0.96 0.67
N ASP A 51 -17.16 -2.24 1.02
CA ASP A 51 -17.98 -2.81 2.09
C ASP A 51 -17.65 -2.17 3.45
N THR A 52 -16.38 -1.85 3.69
CA THR A 52 -15.94 -1.12 4.89
C THR A 52 -16.50 0.30 4.92
N LEU A 53 -16.48 1.02 3.80
CA LEU A 53 -17.08 2.35 3.67
C LEU A 53 -18.61 2.30 3.84
N ASP A 54 -19.28 1.28 3.31
CA ASP A 54 -20.72 1.05 3.48
C ASP A 54 -21.06 0.78 4.95
N MET A 55 -20.26 -0.06 5.62
CA MET A 55 -20.39 -0.32 7.05
C MET A 55 -20.21 0.97 7.86
N LEU A 56 -19.20 1.80 7.52
CA LEU A 56 -19.01 3.10 8.16
C LEU A 56 -20.26 3.97 8.00
N ALA A 57 -20.80 4.11 6.79
CA ALA A 57 -22.02 4.87 6.55
C ALA A 57 -23.21 4.39 7.39
N ALA A 58 -23.36 3.07 7.53
CA ALA A 58 -24.41 2.48 8.36
C ALA A 58 -24.20 2.72 9.86
N LYS A 59 -22.95 2.60 10.35
CA LYS A 59 -22.61 2.75 11.77
C LYS A 59 -22.54 4.20 12.25
N THR A 60 -22.23 5.14 11.36
CA THR A 60 -22.14 6.57 11.68
C THR A 60 -23.41 7.35 11.33
N LYS A 61 -24.46 6.67 10.86
CA LYS A 61 -25.75 7.30 10.58
C LYS A 61 -26.26 8.12 11.79
N ASN A 62 -26.69 9.35 11.53
CA ASN A 62 -27.11 10.37 12.51
C ASN A 62 -25.98 10.95 13.39
N ASN A 63 -24.72 10.56 13.16
CA ASN A 63 -23.55 11.16 13.82
C ASN A 63 -22.71 12.03 12.89
N LEU A 64 -23.08 12.10 11.60
CA LEU A 64 -22.39 12.90 10.58
C LEU A 64 -23.07 14.26 10.43
N ASP A 65 -22.26 15.29 10.16
CA ASP A 65 -22.76 16.55 9.62
C ASP A 65 -23.08 16.43 8.12
N GLY A 66 -23.65 17.49 7.54
CA GLY A 66 -24.06 17.47 6.13
C GLY A 66 -22.90 17.31 5.13
N ASP A 67 -21.72 17.84 5.46
CA ASP A 67 -20.54 17.74 4.59
C ASP A 67 -19.96 16.32 4.65
N GLU A 68 -19.86 15.76 5.85
CA GLU A 68 -19.38 14.39 6.10
C GLU A 68 -20.29 13.35 5.45
N GLU A 69 -21.60 13.52 5.59
CA GLU A 69 -22.59 12.64 4.98
C GLU A 69 -22.53 12.70 3.45
N THR A 70 -22.40 13.90 2.89
CA THR A 70 -22.30 14.11 1.44
C THR A 70 -21.01 13.49 0.90
N LEU A 71 -19.86 13.76 1.52
CA LEU A 71 -18.58 13.17 1.10
C LEU A 71 -18.66 11.64 1.06
N LEU A 72 -19.16 11.02 2.13
CA LEU A 72 -19.20 9.57 2.23
C LEU A 72 -20.14 8.96 1.19
N LYS A 73 -21.32 9.56 0.99
CA LYS A 73 -22.28 9.11 -0.02
C LYS A 73 -21.73 9.21 -1.43
N ASP A 74 -21.15 10.36 -1.78
CA ASP A 74 -20.60 10.60 -3.12
C ASP A 74 -19.41 9.67 -3.40
N THR A 75 -18.56 9.48 -2.39
CA THR A 75 -17.44 8.52 -2.45
C THR A 75 -17.94 7.11 -2.71
N LEU A 76 -18.93 6.63 -1.93
CA LEU A 76 -19.49 5.30 -2.09
C LEU A 76 -20.15 5.11 -3.46
N ALA A 77 -20.93 6.09 -3.93
CA ALA A 77 -21.58 6.02 -5.23
C ALA A 77 -20.54 5.91 -6.37
N SER A 78 -19.51 6.77 -6.33
CA SER A 78 -18.41 6.75 -7.30
C SER A 78 -17.66 5.42 -7.29
N LEU A 79 -17.28 4.91 -6.11
CA LEU A 79 -16.55 3.66 -6.01
C LEU A 79 -17.36 2.45 -6.49
N LYS A 80 -18.67 2.39 -6.17
CA LYS A 80 -19.55 1.32 -6.63
C LYS A 80 -19.70 1.32 -8.14
N LEU A 81 -19.85 2.49 -8.75
CA LEU A 81 -19.89 2.61 -10.21
C LEU A 81 -18.59 2.09 -10.84
N ASN A 82 -17.44 2.59 -10.36
CA ASN A 82 -16.13 2.16 -10.84
C ASN A 82 -15.90 0.65 -10.63
N PHE A 83 -16.39 0.08 -9.54
CA PHE A 83 -16.28 -1.35 -9.27
C PHE A 83 -17.05 -2.19 -10.29
N VAL A 84 -18.29 -1.81 -10.60
CA VAL A 84 -19.10 -2.51 -11.60
C VAL A 84 -18.46 -2.39 -12.99
N GLU A 85 -18.02 -1.19 -13.37
CA GLU A 85 -17.32 -0.97 -14.64
C GLU A 85 -16.05 -1.82 -14.76
N THR A 86 -15.18 -1.80 -13.74
CA THR A 86 -13.94 -2.58 -13.74
C THR A 86 -14.23 -4.09 -13.72
N LYS A 87 -15.28 -4.53 -13.03
CA LYS A 87 -15.70 -5.93 -13.02
C LYS A 87 -16.16 -6.38 -14.40
N ASP A 88 -17.01 -5.59 -15.05
CA ASP A 88 -17.50 -5.86 -16.41
C ASP A 88 -16.35 -5.85 -17.44
N GLU A 89 -15.35 -4.96 -17.25
CA GLU A 89 -14.16 -4.89 -18.11
C GLU A 89 -13.27 -6.13 -17.94
N LYS A 90 -13.11 -6.63 -16.71
CA LYS A 90 -12.35 -7.87 -16.43
C LYS A 90 -13.05 -9.12 -16.98
N GLU A 91 -14.38 -9.12 -17.05
CA GLU A 91 -15.19 -10.24 -17.55
C GLU A 91 -15.37 -10.22 -19.08
N ARG A 92 -15.04 -9.11 -19.76
CA ARG A 92 -15.00 -9.08 -21.24
C ARG A 92 -13.72 -9.76 -21.75
N PRO A 93 -13.81 -10.61 -22.80
CA PRO A 93 -12.61 -11.11 -23.46
C PRO A 93 -11.87 -9.93 -24.09
N ALA A 94 -10.70 -9.58 -23.55
CA ALA A 94 -9.90 -8.47 -24.03
C ALA A 94 -9.46 -8.68 -25.50
N PRO A 95 -9.58 -7.69 -26.39
CA PRO A 95 -8.73 -7.67 -27.58
C PRO A 95 -7.28 -7.55 -27.11
N ALA A 96 -6.46 -8.50 -27.55
CA ALA A 96 -5.05 -8.62 -27.22
C ALA A 96 -4.33 -7.27 -27.37
N THR A 97 -4.05 -6.63 -26.23
CA THR A 97 -3.01 -5.60 -26.15
C THR A 97 -1.75 -6.35 -25.76
N PRO A 98 -0.64 -6.24 -26.52
CA PRO A 98 0.50 -7.13 -26.38
C PRO A 98 1.11 -6.98 -24.99
N GLU A 99 0.95 -8.03 -24.20
CA GLU A 99 1.79 -8.36 -23.06
C GLU A 99 3.22 -8.39 -23.58
N LYS A 100 4.00 -7.34 -23.27
CA LYS A 100 5.42 -7.28 -23.64
C LYS A 100 6.11 -8.44 -22.89
N PRO A 101 6.70 -9.43 -23.59
CA PRO A 101 7.26 -10.60 -22.95
C PRO A 101 8.42 -10.22 -22.04
N GLN A 102 8.36 -10.59 -20.76
CA GLN A 102 9.55 -10.70 -19.92
C GLN A 102 9.73 -12.15 -19.50
N GLU A 103 10.29 -12.90 -20.44
CA GLU A 103 11.04 -14.11 -20.15
C GLU A 103 12.46 -13.70 -19.72
N SER A 104 12.81 -13.97 -18.46
CA SER A 104 14.18 -14.36 -18.10
C SER A 104 14.24 -15.03 -16.72
N LYS A 105 13.93 -16.34 -16.77
CA LYS A 105 14.70 -17.47 -16.20
C LYS A 105 14.99 -17.50 -14.71
N ALA A 106 14.41 -18.54 -14.10
CA ALA A 106 14.86 -19.21 -12.90
C ALA A 106 16.37 -19.48 -12.90
N VAL A 107 16.99 -19.29 -11.74
CA VAL A 107 18.04 -20.18 -11.24
C VAL A 107 17.64 -20.57 -9.82
N THR A 108 17.29 -21.85 -9.66
CA THR A 108 17.15 -22.53 -8.38
C THR A 108 18.23 -23.61 -8.35
N GLU A 109 19.10 -23.57 -7.35
CA GLU A 109 19.84 -24.69 -6.69
C GLU A 109 20.70 -24.02 -5.58
N GLU A 110 20.39 -24.16 -4.28
CA GLU A 110 20.82 -25.23 -3.35
C GLU A 110 22.36 -25.35 -3.23
N GLN A 111 23.08 -25.39 -2.09
CA GLN A 111 22.88 -25.69 -0.66
C GLN A 111 24.15 -25.14 0.08
N LYS A 112 24.08 -24.48 1.24
CA LYS A 112 24.30 -25.01 2.63
C LYS A 112 25.76 -25.37 3.02
N GLN A 113 26.12 -24.99 4.28
CA GLN A 113 27.25 -25.46 5.14
C GLN A 113 28.66 -24.93 4.77
N GLU A 114 29.60 -24.59 5.65
CA GLU A 114 29.88 -24.92 7.05
C GLU A 114 31.02 -23.99 7.56
N GLN A 115 31.04 -23.64 8.84
CA GLN A 115 32.25 -23.18 9.55
C GLN A 115 32.86 -24.41 10.23
N PRO A 116 34.19 -24.62 10.21
CA PRO A 116 34.96 -24.38 11.45
C PRO A 116 36.42 -23.91 11.25
N GLU A 117 37.00 -23.53 12.39
CA GLU A 117 38.33 -22.96 12.68
C GLU A 117 39.53 -23.91 12.48
N SER A 118 40.75 -23.36 12.25
CA SER A 118 41.93 -23.61 13.12
C SER A 118 43.22 -22.85 12.71
N LYS A 119 43.64 -21.95 13.61
CA LYS A 119 44.98 -21.55 14.16
C LYS A 119 46.31 -21.91 13.46
N SER A 120 47.21 -20.90 13.45
CA SER A 120 48.59 -20.92 14.00
C SER A 120 49.23 -19.52 13.85
N ASP A 121 49.42 -18.74 14.94
CA ASP A 121 50.70 -18.40 15.62
C ASP A 121 51.69 -17.57 14.76
N GLN A 122 52.35 -16.46 15.15
CA GLN A 122 52.86 -15.96 16.44
C GLN A 122 53.35 -14.48 16.26
N ALA A 123 53.34 -13.67 17.33
CA ALA A 123 53.91 -12.30 17.40
C ALA A 123 55.47 -12.33 17.59
N PRO A 124 56.29 -11.23 17.58
CA PRO A 124 56.09 -10.00 18.40
C PRO A 124 56.63 -8.63 17.88
N SER A 125 56.10 -7.55 18.48
CA SER A 125 56.76 -6.28 18.91
C SER A 125 57.42 -5.31 17.89
N LYS A 126 56.95 -4.05 17.90
CA LYS A 126 57.71 -2.81 18.26
C LYS A 126 56.88 -1.53 17.98
N ASP A 127 56.51 -0.77 19.02
CA ASP A 127 56.15 0.67 18.97
C ASP A 127 57.41 1.55 18.68
N PRO A 128 57.39 2.90 18.52
CA PRO A 128 56.29 3.89 18.66
C PRO A 128 56.27 5.09 17.64
N LYS A 129 55.31 6.03 17.85
CA LYS A 129 55.35 7.51 17.67
C LYS A 129 54.73 8.21 16.42
N PHE A 130 53.86 9.19 16.78
CA PHE A 130 53.56 10.51 16.16
C PHE A 130 52.58 10.53 14.95
N HIS A 131 51.59 11.43 14.83
CA HIS A 131 51.19 12.61 15.61
C HIS A 131 49.79 13.13 15.22
N LYS A 132 49.12 13.77 16.20
CA LYS A 132 48.13 14.88 16.11
C LYS A 132 46.74 14.66 15.48
N SER A 133 45.75 14.74 16.37
CA SER A 133 44.38 15.24 16.16
C SER A 133 44.35 16.75 15.91
N TYR A 134 43.44 17.18 15.03
CA TYR A 134 42.65 18.45 14.84
C TYR A 134 42.05 18.33 13.42
N GLU A 135 40.79 18.62 13.09
CA GLU A 135 39.70 19.40 13.68
C GLU A 135 38.42 18.59 13.91
#